data_AF-A0A0K8PG97-F1
#
_entry.id   AF-A0A0K8PG97-F1
#
_cell.length_a   1.000
_cell.length_b   1.000
_cell.length_c   1.000
_cell.angle_alpha   90.00
_cell.angle_beta   90.00
_cell.angle_gamma   90.00
#
_symmetry.space_group_name_H-M   'P 1'
#
loop_
_entity.id
_entity.type
_entity.pdbx_description
1 polymer ?
#
loop_
_entity_poly.entity_id
_entity_poly.type
_entity_poly.pdbx_seq_one_letter_code
_entity_poly.pdbx_strand_id
1 'polypeptide(L)'
;MKTAKPDLHSLKPVTLPSGLSRQLTQPELDRLWPRVTQSESGCWIWTGRRFKAGYGAFDLNQKAMYAHRIMYMIFIGEIPQGAHLDHLCRVRECCNPQHLQAVTCHENIMRSPIAPAAVNADKTHCKRGHPLSGDNLEVREDGGRRCRTCAITSARQRYATATNTPLNEAPIALSSPPAPRRRRGSEVCAKGHVLDSQNTYTDPKGYKHCRACRAASQSRHEARKKAR
;
A
#
# COMPACT_ATOMS: atom_id res chain seq x y z
N MET A 1 12.96 16.85 -35.15
CA MET A 1 12.22 16.76 -36.43
C MET A 1 11.44 15.47 -36.40
N LYS A 2 10.11 15.52 -36.62
CA LYS A 2 9.24 14.34 -36.70
C LYS A 2 9.91 13.27 -37.56
N THR A 3 9.97 12.03 -37.08
CA THR A 3 10.52 10.91 -37.88
C THR A 3 9.76 10.82 -39.21
N ALA A 4 10.45 10.36 -40.25
CA ALA A 4 9.79 10.09 -41.52
C ALA A 4 8.59 9.15 -41.30
N LYS A 5 7.57 9.29 -42.14
CA LYS A 5 6.45 8.35 -42.14
C LYS A 5 6.98 6.94 -42.36
N PRO A 6 6.60 5.97 -41.51
CA PRO A 6 7.06 4.60 -41.67
C PRO A 6 6.47 4.00 -42.95
N ASP A 7 7.20 3.06 -43.53
CA ASP A 7 6.67 2.21 -44.58
C ASP A 7 5.64 1.23 -43.99
N LEU A 8 4.51 1.03 -44.67
CA LEU A 8 3.43 0.17 -44.19
C LEU A 8 3.90 -1.27 -43.96
N HIS A 9 4.75 -1.79 -44.84
CA HIS A 9 5.24 -3.16 -44.78
C HIS A 9 6.23 -3.40 -43.64
N SER A 10 6.82 -2.34 -43.08
CA SER A 10 7.67 -2.41 -41.89
C SER A 10 6.88 -2.55 -40.57
N LEU A 11 5.55 -2.32 -40.61
CA LEU A 11 4.71 -2.30 -39.42
C LEU A 11 4.21 -3.70 -39.05
N LYS A 12 4.05 -3.91 -37.74
CA LYS A 12 3.46 -5.11 -37.18
C LYS A 12 1.92 -5.06 -37.23
N PRO A 13 1.24 -6.22 -37.17
CA PRO A 13 -0.21 -6.26 -37.09
C PRO A 13 -0.75 -5.58 -35.84
N VAL A 14 -2.00 -5.12 -35.93
CA VAL A 14 -2.79 -4.62 -34.80
C VAL A 14 -3.79 -5.68 -34.37
N THR A 15 -3.91 -5.91 -33.07
CA THR A 15 -4.97 -6.76 -32.51
C THR A 15 -6.20 -5.92 -32.22
N LEU A 16 -7.32 -6.24 -32.86
CA LEU A 16 -8.60 -5.56 -32.70
C LEU A 16 -9.30 -5.99 -31.39
N PRO A 17 -10.30 -5.23 -30.89
CA PRO A 17 -11.08 -5.65 -29.74
C PRO A 17 -11.82 -6.98 -29.90
N SER A 18 -12.02 -7.45 -31.13
CA SER A 18 -12.57 -8.79 -31.42
C SER A 18 -11.56 -9.93 -31.23
N GLY A 19 -10.30 -9.63 -30.90
CA GLY A 19 -9.19 -10.60 -30.87
C GLY A 19 -8.56 -10.86 -32.24
N LEU A 20 -9.13 -10.34 -33.33
CA LEU A 20 -8.58 -10.51 -34.68
C LEU A 20 -7.35 -9.62 -34.87
N SER A 21 -6.21 -10.23 -35.21
CA SER A 21 -5.01 -9.51 -35.63
C SER A 21 -5.00 -9.30 -37.14
N ARG A 22 -4.72 -8.07 -37.58
CA ARG A 22 -4.55 -7.75 -39.01
C ARG A 22 -3.54 -6.64 -39.24
N GLN A 23 -3.05 -6.52 -40.47
CA GLN A 23 -2.23 -5.38 -40.88
C GLN A 23 -3.07 -4.11 -41.01
N LEU A 24 -2.45 -2.95 -40.77
CA LEU A 24 -3.05 -1.67 -41.16
C LEU A 24 -3.12 -1.58 -42.68
N THR A 25 -4.06 -0.78 -43.18
CA THR A 25 -4.11 -0.42 -44.61
C THR A 25 -3.38 0.91 -44.85
N GLN A 26 -2.98 1.16 -46.10
CA GLN A 26 -2.34 2.44 -46.46
C GLN A 26 -3.22 3.66 -46.11
N PRO A 27 -4.55 3.66 -46.42
CA PRO A 27 -5.43 4.75 -46.00
C PRO A 27 -5.56 4.91 -44.47
N GLU A 28 -5.40 3.85 -43.69
CA GLU A 28 -5.38 3.94 -42.22
C GLU A 28 -4.11 4.62 -41.73
N LEU A 29 -2.95 4.24 -42.26
CA LEU A 29 -1.68 4.87 -41.94
C LEU A 29 -1.65 6.35 -42.36
N ASP A 30 -2.23 6.67 -43.50
CA ASP A 30 -2.34 8.05 -44.03
C ASP A 30 -3.22 8.94 -43.16
N ARG A 31 -4.22 8.38 -42.48
CA ARG A 31 -5.04 9.12 -41.49
C ARG A 31 -4.39 9.18 -40.11
N LEU A 32 -3.60 8.16 -39.74
CA LEU A 32 -2.97 8.04 -38.43
C LEU A 32 -1.76 8.96 -38.30
N TRP A 33 -0.79 8.84 -39.21
CA TRP A 33 0.53 9.44 -39.06
C TRP A 33 0.54 10.99 -39.04
N PRO A 34 -0.28 11.71 -39.83
CA PRO A 34 -0.32 13.17 -39.78
C PRO A 34 -0.74 13.74 -38.42
N ARG A 35 -1.46 12.95 -37.60
CA ARG A 35 -1.95 13.34 -36.27
C ARG A 35 -0.90 13.22 -35.17
N VAL A 36 0.35 12.93 -35.53
CA VAL A 36 1.46 12.79 -34.60
C VAL A 36 2.43 13.95 -34.80
N THR A 37 2.67 14.72 -33.75
CA THR A 37 3.68 15.79 -33.73
C THR A 37 4.73 15.46 -32.68
N GLN A 38 6.01 15.58 -33.03
CA GLN A 38 7.07 15.34 -32.06
C GLN A 38 7.33 16.60 -31.22
N SER A 39 7.34 16.47 -29.89
CA SER A 39 7.77 17.53 -28.97
C SER A 39 9.29 17.55 -28.83
N GLU A 40 9.82 18.62 -28.22
CA GLU A 40 11.24 18.75 -27.88
C GLU A 40 11.72 17.62 -26.94
N SER A 41 10.84 17.16 -26.04
CA SER A 41 11.10 16.03 -25.13
C SER A 41 11.04 14.65 -25.80
N GLY A 42 10.93 14.58 -27.14
CA GLY A 42 10.83 13.34 -27.89
C GLY A 42 9.47 12.63 -27.81
N CYS A 43 8.48 13.22 -27.14
CA CYS A 43 7.12 12.67 -27.11
C CYS A 43 6.47 12.79 -28.49
N TRP A 44 5.68 11.79 -28.87
CA TRP A 44 4.85 11.82 -30.06
C TRP A 44 3.44 12.25 -29.64
N ILE A 45 3.19 13.55 -29.66
CA ILE A 45 1.94 14.16 -29.21
C ILE A 45 0.85 13.92 -30.24
N TRP A 46 -0.24 13.30 -29.78
CA TRP A 46 -1.44 13.11 -30.59
C TRP A 46 -2.24 14.41 -30.73
N THR A 47 -2.45 14.86 -31.96
CA THR A 47 -3.18 16.09 -32.30
C THR A 47 -4.63 15.85 -32.77
N GLY A 48 -5.06 14.60 -32.83
CA GLY A 48 -6.44 14.23 -33.20
C GLY A 48 -7.43 14.27 -32.02
N ARG A 49 -8.59 13.63 -32.22
CA ARG A 49 -9.61 13.44 -31.17
C ARG A 49 -9.00 12.77 -29.94
N ARG A 50 -9.45 13.16 -28.74
CA ARG A 50 -9.05 12.57 -27.46
C ARG A 50 -10.28 12.05 -26.70
N PHE A 51 -10.08 11.04 -25.87
CA PHE A 51 -11.07 10.62 -24.88
C PHE A 51 -11.11 11.62 -23.71
N LYS A 52 -12.18 11.58 -22.90
CA LYS A 52 -12.36 12.46 -21.72
C LYS A 52 -11.16 12.43 -20.75
N ALA A 53 -10.48 11.29 -20.63
CA ALA A 53 -9.29 11.13 -19.80
C ALA A 53 -8.00 11.74 -20.38
N GLY A 54 -8.04 12.34 -21.57
CA GLY A 54 -6.91 13.01 -22.24
C GLY A 54 -6.13 12.13 -23.22
N TYR A 55 -6.39 10.82 -23.27
CA TYR A 55 -5.70 9.93 -24.20
C TYR A 55 -6.17 10.12 -25.64
N GLY A 56 -5.24 10.06 -26.59
CA GLY A 56 -5.53 10.09 -28.03
C GLY A 56 -6.47 8.95 -28.46
N ALA A 57 -7.41 9.27 -29.34
CA ALA A 57 -8.37 8.35 -29.93
C ALA A 57 -8.20 8.30 -31.45
N PHE A 58 -8.21 7.10 -32.02
CA PHE A 58 -8.17 6.85 -33.44
C PHE A 58 -9.23 5.82 -33.83
N ASP A 59 -10.01 6.13 -34.87
CA ASP A 59 -11.07 5.25 -35.33
C ASP A 59 -10.51 4.25 -36.35
N LEU A 60 -10.46 3.00 -35.93
CA LEU A 60 -9.92 1.85 -36.67
C LEU A 60 -10.99 0.77 -36.73
N ASN A 61 -11.28 0.27 -37.94
CA ASN A 61 -12.35 -0.71 -38.16
C ASN A 61 -13.70 -0.30 -37.51
N GLN A 62 -14.10 0.97 -37.71
CA GLN A 62 -15.32 1.58 -37.15
C GLN A 62 -15.37 1.61 -35.60
N LYS A 63 -14.25 1.33 -34.92
CA LYS A 63 -14.14 1.39 -33.46
C LYS A 63 -13.11 2.41 -33.03
N ALA A 64 -13.46 3.22 -32.04
CA ALA A 64 -12.54 4.14 -31.39
C ALA A 64 -11.54 3.36 -30.52
N MET A 65 -10.25 3.44 -30.86
CA MET A 65 -9.16 2.81 -30.11
C MET A 65 -8.19 3.87 -29.59
N TYR A 66 -7.45 3.53 -28.52
CA TYR A 66 -6.41 4.41 -27.99
C TYR A 66 -5.23 4.51 -28.96
N ALA A 67 -4.87 5.73 -29.34
CA ALA A 67 -3.79 5.99 -30.29
C ALA A 67 -2.46 5.40 -29.82
N HIS A 68 -2.11 5.56 -28.54
CA HIS A 68 -0.87 5.01 -27.98
C HIS A 68 -0.82 3.47 -28.01
N ARG A 69 -1.96 2.78 -27.90
CA ARG A 69 -2.02 1.31 -28.03
C ARG A 69 -1.80 0.86 -29.48
N ILE A 70 -2.40 1.56 -30.44
CA ILE A 70 -2.18 1.29 -31.87
C ILE A 70 -0.70 1.48 -32.21
N MET A 71 -0.13 2.62 -31.79
CA MET A 71 1.28 2.94 -32.04
C MET A 71 2.22 1.92 -31.38
N TYR A 72 1.92 1.48 -30.15
CA TYR A 72 2.66 0.39 -29.52
C TYR A 72 2.60 -0.89 -30.36
N MET A 73 1.41 -1.29 -30.82
CA MET A 73 1.24 -2.53 -31.58
C MET A 73 1.99 -2.54 -32.91
N ILE A 74 1.89 -1.46 -33.69
CA ILE A 74 2.51 -1.43 -35.02
C ILE A 74 4.04 -1.32 -34.99
N PHE A 75 4.62 -0.74 -33.93
CA PHE A 75 6.08 -0.58 -33.81
C PHE A 75 6.74 -1.64 -32.92
N ILE A 76 6.10 -2.07 -31.83
CA ILE A 76 6.66 -3.02 -30.86
C ILE A 76 6.01 -4.40 -31.01
N GLY A 77 4.69 -4.46 -31.12
CA GLY A 77 3.94 -5.71 -31.29
C GLY A 77 2.80 -5.85 -30.30
N GLU A 78 2.26 -7.06 -30.20
CA GLU A 78 1.09 -7.35 -29.36
C GLU A 78 1.29 -6.91 -27.90
N ILE A 79 0.25 -6.33 -27.33
CA ILE A 79 0.20 -5.99 -25.91
C ILE A 79 -0.21 -7.26 -25.17
N PRO A 80 0.64 -7.79 -24.25
CA PRO A 80 0.33 -9.02 -23.54
C PRO A 80 -1.03 -8.96 -22.85
N GLN A 81 -1.72 -10.11 -22.79
CA GLN A 81 -3.03 -10.19 -22.15
C GLN A 81 -2.94 -9.74 -20.69
N GLY A 82 -3.87 -8.86 -20.27
CA GLY A 82 -3.90 -8.30 -18.92
C GLY A 82 -2.86 -7.19 -18.65
N ALA A 83 -1.99 -6.87 -19.61
CA ALA A 83 -1.04 -5.78 -19.46
C ALA A 83 -1.66 -4.41 -19.78
N HIS A 84 -1.20 -3.41 -19.04
CA HIS A 84 -1.49 -1.99 -19.24
C HIS A 84 -0.26 -1.31 -19.84
N LEU A 85 -0.47 -0.29 -20.67
CA LEU A 85 0.63 0.54 -21.16
C LEU A 85 0.82 1.72 -20.22
N ASP A 86 1.96 1.75 -19.53
CA ASP A 86 2.38 2.83 -18.65
C ASP A 86 3.19 3.87 -19.44
N HIS A 87 2.81 5.13 -19.32
CA HIS A 87 3.55 6.26 -19.92
C HIS A 87 4.73 6.63 -19.03
N LEU A 88 5.94 6.24 -19.44
CA LEU A 88 7.18 6.60 -18.76
C LEU A 88 7.38 8.13 -18.74
N CYS A 89 6.91 8.82 -19.78
CA CYS A 89 6.96 10.28 -19.90
C CYS A 89 5.85 11.03 -19.15
N ARG A 90 4.84 10.34 -18.59
CA ARG A 90 3.68 10.93 -17.90
C ARG A 90 2.83 11.91 -18.73
N VAL A 91 2.99 11.93 -20.05
CA VAL A 91 2.18 12.73 -20.99
C VAL A 91 1.09 11.87 -21.62
N ARG A 92 -0.19 12.13 -21.31
CA ARG A 92 -1.32 11.29 -21.74
C ARG A 92 -1.57 11.32 -23.25
N GLU A 93 -1.26 12.43 -23.92
CA GLU A 93 -1.34 12.55 -25.38
C GLU A 93 -0.19 11.85 -26.11
N CYS A 94 0.87 11.43 -25.40
CA CYS A 94 2.01 10.80 -26.02
C CYS A 94 1.63 9.40 -26.54
N CYS A 95 2.00 9.13 -27.79
CA CYS A 95 1.83 7.85 -28.45
C CYS A 95 3.16 7.26 -28.95
N ASN A 96 4.30 7.76 -28.43
CA ASN A 96 5.61 7.25 -28.80
C ASN A 96 5.77 5.84 -28.18
N PRO A 97 5.93 4.78 -28.98
CA PRO A 97 6.11 3.42 -28.47
C PRO A 97 7.30 3.28 -27.52
N GLN A 98 8.38 4.05 -27.71
CA GLN A 98 9.56 4.03 -26.82
C GLN A 98 9.29 4.67 -25.46
N HIS A 99 8.21 5.45 -25.31
CA HIS A 99 7.80 6.05 -24.03
C HIS A 99 6.72 5.22 -23.32
N LEU A 100 6.43 4.03 -23.82
CA LEU A 100 5.41 3.13 -23.30
C LEU A 100 6.05 1.83 -22.81
N GLN A 101 5.60 1.36 -21.65
CA GLN A 101 5.97 0.05 -21.12
C GLN A 101 4.72 -0.77 -20.86
N ALA A 102 4.69 -2.01 -21.36
CA ALA A 102 3.69 -2.97 -20.95
C ALA A 102 4.00 -3.45 -19.53
N VAL A 103 3.10 -3.21 -18.60
CA VAL A 103 3.23 -3.54 -17.18
C VAL A 103 1.95 -4.20 -16.69
N THR A 104 2.00 -4.84 -15.52
CA THR A 104 0.80 -5.34 -14.85
C THR A 104 -0.09 -4.18 -14.39
N CYS A 105 -1.38 -4.44 -14.18
CA CYS A 105 -2.31 -3.47 -13.60
C CYS A 105 -1.81 -2.97 -12.23
N HIS A 106 -1.24 -3.87 -11.41
CA HIS A 106 -0.69 -3.53 -10.11
C HIS A 106 0.48 -2.54 -10.23
N GLU A 107 1.47 -2.82 -11.07
CA GLU A 107 2.61 -1.92 -11.29
C GLU A 107 2.16 -0.56 -11.83
N ASN A 108 1.22 -0.52 -12.78
CA ASN A 108 0.68 0.73 -13.31
C ASN A 108 0.00 1.58 -12.21
N ILE A 109 -0.75 0.93 -11.32
CA ILE A 109 -1.38 1.60 -10.17
C ILE A 109 -0.33 2.10 -9.18
N MET A 110 0.65 1.27 -8.83
CA MET A 110 1.68 1.60 -7.85
C MET A 110 2.64 2.70 -8.32
N ARG A 111 2.85 2.84 -9.63
CA ARG A 111 3.65 3.92 -10.22
C ARG A 111 2.90 5.26 -10.32
N SER A 112 1.58 5.28 -10.09
CA SER A 112 0.77 6.49 -10.24
C SER A 112 0.86 7.37 -8.99
N PRO A 113 1.27 8.65 -9.11
CA PRO A 113 1.41 9.55 -7.97
C PRO A 113 0.08 9.96 -7.33
N ILE A 114 -1.04 9.70 -8.01
CA ILE A 114 -2.39 10.07 -7.56
C ILE A 114 -3.24 8.86 -7.17
N ALA A 115 -2.76 7.64 -7.43
CA ALA A 115 -3.52 6.45 -7.07
C ALA A 115 -3.56 6.31 -5.54
N PRO A 116 -4.74 6.17 -4.92
CA PRO A 116 -4.83 6.02 -3.47
C PRO A 116 -3.99 4.88 -2.91
N ALA A 117 -3.84 3.78 -3.66
CA ALA A 117 -2.99 2.66 -3.27
C ALA A 117 -1.50 3.06 -3.17
N ALA A 118 -0.95 3.69 -4.20
CA ALA A 118 0.43 4.19 -4.21
C ALA A 118 0.66 5.26 -3.13
N VAL A 119 -0.22 6.28 -3.09
CA VAL A 119 -0.17 7.35 -2.08
C VAL A 119 -0.25 6.77 -0.67
N ASN A 120 -1.10 5.77 -0.45
CA ASN A 120 -1.19 5.12 0.85
C ASN A 120 0.00 4.24 1.17
N ALA A 121 0.68 3.64 0.20
CA ALA A 121 1.89 2.85 0.39
C ALA A 121 3.11 3.73 0.74
N ASP A 122 3.23 4.89 0.10
CA ASP A 122 4.33 5.84 0.31
C ASP A 122 4.29 6.55 1.67
N LYS A 123 3.16 6.50 2.38
CA LYS A 123 3.04 7.11 3.72
C LYS A 123 4.09 6.52 4.67
N THR A 124 4.96 7.39 5.17
CA THR A 124 5.96 7.09 6.21
C THR A 124 5.40 7.23 7.62
N HIS A 125 4.28 7.95 7.78
CA HIS A 125 3.63 8.19 9.07
C HIS A 125 2.12 7.97 8.96
N CYS A 126 1.51 7.51 10.05
CA CYS A 126 0.06 7.38 10.13
C CYS A 126 -0.59 8.76 10.28
N LYS A 127 -1.92 8.84 10.19
CA LYS A 127 -2.71 10.09 10.37
C LYS A 127 -2.53 10.82 11.71
N ARG A 128 -1.81 10.22 12.66
CA ARG A 128 -1.50 10.77 13.99
C ARG A 128 -0.01 11.06 14.18
N GLY A 129 0.78 11.00 13.10
CA GLY A 129 2.21 11.27 13.14
C GLY A 129 3.09 10.13 13.66
N HIS A 130 2.56 8.92 13.88
CA HIS A 130 3.40 7.79 14.30
C HIS A 130 4.10 7.14 13.08
N PRO A 131 5.38 6.74 13.20
CA PRO A 131 6.14 6.17 12.09
C PRO A 131 5.52 4.82 11.64
N LEU A 132 5.31 4.63 10.34
CA LEU A 132 4.87 3.37 9.75
C LEU A 132 6.09 2.54 9.32
N SER A 133 6.93 2.20 10.29
CA SER A 133 8.15 1.42 10.09
C SER A 133 8.47 0.56 11.32
N GLY A 134 9.34 -0.43 11.16
CA GLY A 134 9.82 -1.31 12.23
C GLY A 134 8.67 -1.91 13.06
N ASP A 135 8.84 -1.91 14.38
CA ASP A 135 7.87 -2.48 15.34
C ASP A 135 6.49 -1.77 15.34
N ASN A 136 6.39 -0.58 14.76
CA ASN A 136 5.15 0.18 14.72
C ASN A 136 4.28 -0.12 13.49
N LEU A 137 4.84 -0.82 12.49
CA LEU A 137 4.13 -1.23 11.30
C LEU A 137 3.70 -2.69 11.41
N GLU A 138 2.40 -2.92 11.50
CA GLU A 138 1.78 -4.23 11.38
C GLU A 138 1.19 -4.35 9.97
N VAL A 139 1.68 -5.30 9.17
CA VAL A 139 1.11 -5.63 7.85
C VAL A 139 0.17 -6.81 8.03
N ARG A 140 -1.08 -6.65 7.59
CA ARG A 140 -2.13 -7.65 7.66
C ARG A 140 -2.09 -8.60 6.46
N GLU A 141 -2.80 -9.71 6.54
CA GLU A 141 -2.93 -10.70 5.45
C GLU A 141 -3.53 -10.10 4.17
N ASP A 142 -4.41 -9.09 4.31
CA ASP A 142 -4.99 -8.34 3.19
C ASP A 142 -4.04 -7.30 2.57
N GLY A 143 -2.78 -7.24 3.02
CA GLY A 143 -1.79 -6.23 2.64
C GLY A 143 -2.02 -4.85 3.29
N GLY A 144 -3.06 -4.71 4.12
CA GLY A 144 -3.37 -3.48 4.84
C GLY A 144 -2.32 -3.17 5.91
N ARG A 145 -1.95 -1.89 6.03
CA ARG A 145 -1.00 -1.41 7.03
C ARG A 145 -1.74 -0.87 8.26
N ARG A 146 -1.34 -1.32 9.45
CA ARG A 146 -1.88 -0.86 10.73
C ARG A 146 -0.76 -0.27 11.58
N CYS A 147 -0.99 0.93 12.10
CA CYS A 147 -0.11 1.55 13.10
C CYS A 147 -0.35 0.89 14.47
N ARG A 148 0.69 0.25 15.01
CA ARG A 148 0.63 -0.46 16.30
C ARG A 148 0.40 0.46 17.48
N THR A 149 1.05 1.63 17.53
CA THR A 149 0.79 2.65 18.56
C THR A 149 -0.67 3.06 18.56
N CYS A 150 -1.24 3.38 17.39
CA CYS A 150 -2.67 3.72 17.29
C CYS A 150 -3.55 2.55 17.77
N ALA A 151 -3.20 1.32 17.41
CA ALA A 151 -3.95 0.14 17.82
C ALA A 151 -3.97 -0.03 19.35
N ILE A 152 -2.82 0.15 20.01
CA ILE A 152 -2.68 0.06 21.47
C ILE A 152 -3.45 1.20 22.15
N THR A 153 -3.30 2.45 21.68
CA THR A 153 -4.03 3.61 22.24
C THR A 153 -5.54 3.39 22.19
N SER A 154 -6.07 3.00 21.02
CA SER A 154 -7.51 2.74 20.86
C SER A 154 -7.99 1.53 21.67
N ALA A 155 -7.15 0.52 21.90
CA ALA A 155 -7.51 -0.60 22.78
C ALA A 155 -7.61 -0.18 24.25
N ARG A 156 -6.64 0.62 24.74
CA ARG A 156 -6.68 1.19 26.10
C ARG A 156 -7.91 2.05 26.32
N GLN A 157 -8.21 2.94 25.37
CA GLN A 157 -9.41 3.79 25.41
C GLN A 157 -10.69 2.96 25.54
N ARG A 158 -10.88 1.96 24.67
CA ARG A 158 -12.05 1.08 24.73
C ARG A 158 -12.18 0.35 26.07
N TYR A 159 -11.06 -0.17 26.61
CA TYR A 159 -11.04 -0.84 27.90
C TYR A 159 -11.44 0.12 29.05
N ALA A 160 -10.81 1.30 29.10
CA ALA A 160 -11.09 2.32 30.11
C ALA A 160 -12.57 2.73 30.13
N THR A 161 -13.16 2.95 28.95
CA THR A 161 -14.60 3.24 28.82
C THR A 161 -15.45 2.06 29.31
N ALA A 162 -15.13 0.82 28.92
CA ALA A 162 -15.90 -0.37 29.30
C ALA A 162 -15.83 -0.67 30.80
N THR A 163 -14.70 -0.38 31.47
CA THR A 163 -14.50 -0.66 32.90
C THR A 163 -14.63 0.57 33.78
N ASN A 164 -15.07 1.70 33.23
CA ASN A 164 -15.14 3.01 33.90
C ASN A 164 -13.84 3.34 34.69
N THR A 165 -12.69 3.04 34.09
CA THR A 165 -11.38 3.22 34.71
C THR A 165 -10.66 4.38 34.04
N PRO A 166 -10.02 5.32 34.78
CA PRO A 166 -9.33 6.44 34.16
C PRO A 166 -8.14 5.98 33.30
N LEU A 167 -7.99 6.60 32.13
CA LEU A 167 -6.83 6.37 31.26
C LEU A 167 -5.59 6.99 31.91
N ASN A 168 -4.60 6.18 32.24
CA ASN A 168 -3.30 6.68 32.67
C ASN A 168 -2.44 6.93 31.42
N GLU A 169 -2.21 8.20 31.08
CA GLU A 169 -1.76 8.68 29.75
C GLU A 169 -0.28 8.44 29.40
N ALA A 170 0.49 7.72 30.22
CA ALA A 170 1.92 7.53 29.98
C ALA A 170 2.20 7.04 28.53
N PRO A 171 3.15 7.69 27.82
CA PRO A 171 3.40 7.41 26.41
C PRO A 171 3.72 5.93 26.18
N ILE A 172 3.14 5.35 25.13
CA ILE A 172 3.35 3.95 24.78
C ILE A 172 4.76 3.83 24.20
N ALA A 173 5.72 3.43 25.03
CA ALA A 173 7.02 2.99 24.55
C ALA A 173 6.84 1.67 23.78
N LEU A 174 6.95 1.73 22.44
CA LEU A 174 6.94 0.56 21.55
C LEU A 174 8.11 -0.41 21.86
N SER A 175 9.16 0.09 22.51
CA SER A 175 10.36 -0.64 22.90
C SER A 175 10.27 -1.33 24.25
N SER A 176 9.14 -1.26 24.97
CA SER A 176 9.02 -1.99 26.24
C SER A 176 8.96 -3.49 25.94
N PRO A 177 9.98 -4.29 26.35
CA PRO A 177 9.88 -5.73 26.24
C PRO A 177 8.60 -6.19 26.94
N PRO A 178 7.91 -7.21 26.40
CA PRO A 178 6.73 -7.74 27.07
C PRO A 178 7.10 -8.01 28.52
N ALA A 179 6.30 -7.47 29.46
CA ALA A 179 6.51 -7.69 30.89
C ALA A 179 6.79 -9.18 31.09
N PRO A 180 7.89 -9.56 31.77
CA PRO A 180 8.33 -10.94 31.80
C PRO A 180 7.17 -11.81 32.24
N ARG A 181 6.73 -12.72 31.36
CA ARG A 181 5.77 -13.76 31.75
C ARG A 181 6.36 -14.45 32.97
N ARG A 182 5.60 -14.54 34.08
CA ARG A 182 6.05 -15.17 35.33
C ARG A 182 6.74 -16.49 35.01
N ARG A 183 8.07 -16.53 35.02
CA ARG A 183 8.80 -17.78 34.79
C ARG A 183 8.55 -18.66 36.01
N ARG A 184 8.15 -19.91 35.77
CA ARG A 184 8.07 -20.92 36.83
C ARG A 184 9.48 -21.03 37.43
N GLY A 185 9.64 -20.66 38.69
CA GLY A 185 10.96 -20.62 39.36
C GLY A 185 11.65 -19.26 39.45
N SER A 186 10.99 -18.15 39.11
CA SER A 186 11.57 -16.80 39.30
C SER A 186 11.97 -16.54 40.76
N GLU A 187 13.18 -16.02 40.99
CA GLU A 187 13.68 -15.58 42.30
C GLU A 187 13.07 -14.24 42.74
N VAL A 188 12.39 -13.54 41.83
CA VAL A 188 11.70 -12.27 42.10
C VAL A 188 10.24 -12.31 41.62
N CYS A 189 9.35 -11.66 42.37
CA CYS A 189 7.94 -11.56 42.01
C CYS A 189 7.69 -10.47 40.96
N ALA A 190 6.47 -10.37 40.44
CA ALA A 190 6.10 -9.37 39.41
C ALA A 190 6.25 -7.89 39.84
N LYS A 191 6.47 -7.63 41.13
CA LYS A 191 6.74 -6.30 41.69
C LYS A 191 8.20 -6.12 42.14
N GLY A 192 9.08 -7.07 41.83
CA GLY A 192 10.51 -7.00 42.15
C GLY A 192 10.89 -7.50 43.56
N HIS A 193 9.95 -7.97 44.40
CA HIS A 193 10.32 -8.55 45.69
C HIS A 193 10.99 -9.93 45.53
N VAL A 194 12.03 -10.18 46.33
CA VAL A 194 12.71 -11.48 46.43
C VAL A 194 11.73 -12.56 46.92
N LEU A 195 11.75 -13.72 46.27
CA LEU A 195 10.93 -14.91 46.56
C LEU A 195 11.77 -15.98 47.26
N ASP A 196 12.20 -15.68 48.49
CA ASP A 196 12.84 -16.62 49.41
C ASP A 196 11.80 -17.42 50.21
N SER A 197 12.25 -18.28 51.12
CA SER A 197 11.36 -19.08 52.00
C SER A 197 10.49 -18.23 52.93
N GLN A 198 10.93 -17.01 53.29
CA GLN A 198 10.20 -16.13 54.20
C GLN A 198 9.13 -15.30 53.49
N ASN A 199 9.36 -14.92 52.23
CA ASN A 199 8.47 -14.07 51.44
C ASN A 199 7.68 -14.86 50.38
N THR A 200 7.76 -16.19 50.40
CA THR A 200 7.02 -17.08 49.49
C THR A 200 6.03 -17.97 50.24
N TYR A 201 4.87 -18.20 49.64
CA TYR A 201 4.02 -19.35 49.94
C TYR A 201 3.58 -20.03 48.65
N THR A 202 3.41 -21.33 48.68
CA THR A 202 2.97 -22.12 47.51
C THR A 202 1.52 -22.52 47.72
N ASP A 203 0.68 -22.34 46.69
CA ASP A 203 -0.71 -22.81 46.75
C ASP A 203 -0.82 -24.32 46.47
N PRO A 204 -1.98 -24.96 46.70
CA PRO A 204 -2.16 -26.39 46.41
C PRO A 204 -1.96 -26.77 44.93
N LYS A 205 -1.97 -25.80 44.01
CA LYS A 205 -1.71 -25.99 42.59
C LYS A 205 -0.24 -25.80 42.22
N GLY A 206 0.63 -25.55 43.21
CA GLY A 206 2.08 -25.41 43.04
C GLY A 206 2.57 -24.01 42.65
N TYR A 207 1.72 -22.98 42.66
CA TYR A 207 2.15 -21.62 42.32
C TYR A 207 2.76 -20.90 43.52
N LYS A 208 3.95 -20.32 43.33
CA LYS A 208 4.62 -19.44 44.30
C LYS A 208 3.98 -18.05 44.32
N HIS A 209 3.64 -17.58 45.51
CA HIS A 209 3.03 -16.28 45.76
C HIS A 209 3.89 -15.45 46.73
N CYS A 210 3.99 -14.15 46.46
CA CYS A 210 4.75 -13.22 47.30
C CYS A 210 3.89 -12.75 48.49
N ARG A 211 4.36 -12.98 49.72
CA ARG A 211 3.68 -12.57 50.96
C ARG A 211 3.60 -11.06 51.09
N ALA A 212 4.67 -10.33 50.79
CA ALA A 212 4.67 -8.86 50.79
C ALA A 212 3.62 -8.27 49.82
N CYS A 213 3.48 -8.86 48.62
CA CYS A 213 2.44 -8.46 47.67
C CYS A 213 1.03 -8.71 48.20
N ARG A 214 0.81 -9.85 48.87
CA ARG A 214 -0.48 -10.20 49.48
C ARG A 214 -0.83 -9.26 50.62
N ALA A 215 0.10 -9.02 51.55
CA ALA A 215 -0.07 -8.09 52.66
C ALA A 215 -0.44 -6.69 52.16
N ALA A 216 0.32 -6.15 51.21
CA ALA A 216 0.02 -4.85 50.61
C ALA A 216 -1.35 -4.83 49.91
N SER A 217 -1.79 -5.95 49.33
CA SER A 217 -3.13 -6.05 48.73
C SER A 217 -4.24 -6.08 49.77
N GLN A 218 -4.02 -6.77 50.88
CA GLN A 218 -4.96 -6.85 51.98
C GLN A 218 -5.12 -5.49 52.66
N SER A 219 -4.03 -4.78 52.95
CA SER A 219 -4.08 -3.42 53.50
C SER A 219 -4.85 -2.45 52.59
N ARG A 220 -4.65 -2.53 51.25
CA ARG A 220 -5.45 -1.74 50.29
C ARG A 220 -6.94 -2.11 50.32
N HIS A 221 -7.26 -3.39 50.48
CA HIS A 221 -8.65 -3.84 50.57
C HIS A 221 -9.32 -3.35 51.86
N GLU A 222 -8.64 -3.45 53.00
CA GLU A 222 -9.13 -2.95 54.30
C GLU A 222 -9.31 -1.44 54.29
N ALA A 223 -8.36 -0.68 53.74
CA ALA A 223 -8.49 0.76 53.58
C ALA A 223 -9.72 1.16 52.76
N ARG A 224 -10.01 0.43 51.66
CA ARG A 224 -11.22 0.64 50.85
C ARG A 224 -12.51 0.27 51.59
N LYS A 225 -12.48 -0.78 52.42
CA LYS A 225 -13.63 -1.20 53.22
C LYS A 225 -13.95 -0.19 54.33
N LYS A 226 -12.94 0.44 54.93
CA LYS A 226 -13.10 1.46 55.98
C LYS A 226 -13.55 2.82 55.42
N ALA A 227 -13.27 3.09 54.14
CA ALA A 227 -13.68 4.31 53.44
C ALA A 227 -15.08 4.22 52.81
N ARG A 228 -15.81 3.12 53.03
CA ARG A 228 -17.17 2.87 52.54
C ARG A 228 -18.14 2.83 53.72
#